data_AF-A0A369RXT7-F1
#
_entry.id   AF-A0A369RXT7-F1
#
_cell.length_a   1.000
_cell.length_b   1.000
_cell.length_c   1.000
_cell.angle_alpha   90.00
_cell.angle_beta   90.00
_cell.angle_gamma   90.00
#
_symmetry.space_group_name_H-M   'P 1'
#
loop_
_entity.id
_entity.type
_entity.pdbx_description
1 polymer ?
#
loop_
_entity_poly.entity_id
_entity_poly.type
_entity_poly.pdbx_seq_one_letter_code
_entity_poly.pdbx_strand_id
1 'polypeptide(L)' 'MEEVPKRLTDEERRRHELTVMSGELTSLKPNRAVYSKQPNSNIFFLVDRKTTTDRINSLLHESSKEKT' A
#
# COMPACT_ATOMS: atom_id res chain seq x y z
N MET A 1 3.63 32.73 -12.71
CA MET A 1 4.19 31.41 -13.05
C MET A 1 3.38 30.41 -12.25
N GLU A 2 2.58 29.56 -12.90
CA GLU A 2 2.00 28.39 -12.22
C GLU A 2 3.12 27.39 -11.97
N GLU A 3 3.29 26.96 -10.72
CA GLU A 3 4.20 25.85 -10.41
C GLU A 3 3.64 24.57 -11.04
N VAL A 4 4.35 24.04 -12.04
CA VAL A 4 4.03 22.73 -12.60
C VAL A 4 4.34 21.68 -11.54
N PRO A 5 3.35 20.85 -11.12
CA PRO A 5 3.57 19.88 -10.06
C PRO A 5 4.65 18.88 -10.48
N LYS A 6 5.66 18.73 -9.61
CA LYS A 6 6.76 17.78 -9.79
C LYS A 6 6.18 16.37 -9.93
N ARG A 7 6.58 15.64 -10.97
CA ARG A 7 6.24 14.22 -11.10
C ARG A 7 6.92 13.46 -9.97
N LEU A 8 6.12 12.76 -9.16
CA LEU A 8 6.62 11.82 -8.14
C LEU A 8 7.41 10.71 -8.82
N THR A 9 8.52 10.32 -8.21
CA THR A 9 9.24 9.10 -8.62
C THR A 9 8.37 7.87 -8.38
N ASP A 10 8.67 6.77 -9.08
CA ASP A 10 7.92 5.52 -8.90
C ASP A 10 8.03 5.00 -7.45
N GLU A 11 9.16 5.24 -6.78
CA GLU A 11 9.35 4.93 -5.36
C GLU A 11 8.50 5.79 -4.43
N GLU A 12 8.40 7.10 -4.71
CA GLU A 12 7.54 8.00 -3.95
C GLU A 12 6.08 7.63 -4.10
N ARG A 13 5.67 7.27 -5.31
CA ARG A 13 4.32 6.77 -5.57
C ARG A 13 4.05 5.46 -4.84
N ARG A 14 4.95 4.49 -4.94
CA ARG A 14 4.83 3.20 -4.24
C ARG A 14 4.74 3.38 -2.73
N ARG A 15 5.55 4.27 -2.14
CA ARG A 15 5.52 4.56 -0.70
C ARG A 15 4.22 5.22 -0.27
N HIS A 16 3.72 6.16 -1.09
CA HIS A 16 2.44 6.81 -0.86
C HIS A 16 1.29 5.79 -0.88
N GLU A 17 1.24 4.93 -1.92
CA GLU A 17 0.25 3.86 -2.04
C GLU A 17 0.27 2.91 -0.84
N LEU A 18 1.44 2.45 -0.41
CA LEU A 18 1.56 1.58 0.76
C LEU A 18 1.09 2.26 2.06
N THR A 19 1.35 3.56 2.21
CA THR A 19 0.91 4.34 3.37
C THR A 19 -0.62 4.46 3.40
N VAL A 20 -1.22 4.79 2.25
CA VAL A 20 -2.68 4.85 2.10
C VAL A 20 -3.31 3.49 2.38
N MET A 21 -2.80 2.41 1.78
CA MET A 21 -3.31 1.06 2.01
C MET A 21 -3.25 0.64 3.49
N SER A 22 -2.17 0.98 4.20
CA SER A 22 -2.06 0.70 5.65
C SER A 22 -3.12 1.47 6.44
N GLY A 23 -3.33 2.75 6.13
CA GLY A 23 -4.37 3.58 6.75
C GLY A 23 -5.79 3.04 6.49
N GLU A 24 -6.07 2.65 5.26
CA GLU A 24 -7.37 2.07 4.89
C GLU A 24 -7.63 0.73 5.60
N LEU A 25 -6.65 -0.18 5.61
CA LEU A 25 -6.78 -1.48 6.27
C LEU A 25 -6.97 -1.38 7.78
N THR A 26 -6.28 -0.43 8.43
CA THR A 26 -6.40 -0.20 9.88
C THR A 26 -7.72 0.48 10.24
N SER A 27 -8.25 1.32 9.35
CA SER A 27 -9.58 1.96 9.52
C SER A 27 -10.75 0.99 9.27
N LEU A 28 -10.48 -0.18 8.69
CA LEU A 28 -11.52 -1.14 8.31
C LEU A 28 -12.19 -1.76 9.56
N LYS A 29 -13.53 -1.70 9.60
CA LYS A 29 -14.31 -2.28 10.69
C LYS A 29 -13.97 -3.77 10.91
N PRO A 30 -13.98 -4.26 12.17
CA PRO A 30 -13.87 -5.69 12.45
C PRO A 30 -14.90 -6.49 11.61
N ASN A 31 -14.50 -7.66 11.08
CA ASN A 31 -15.31 -8.57 10.25
C ASN A 31 -15.54 -8.15 8.79
N ARG A 32 -14.79 -7.17 8.26
CA ARG A 32 -14.75 -6.92 6.81
C ARG A 32 -13.73 -7.83 6.14
N ALA A 33 -14.15 -8.49 5.06
CA ALA A 33 -13.29 -9.29 4.22
C ALA A 33 -12.32 -8.39 3.44
N VAL A 34 -11.06 -8.81 3.36
CA VAL A 34 -10.01 -8.13 2.60
C VAL A 34 -9.65 -9.01 1.41
N TYR A 35 -9.51 -8.40 0.24
CA TYR A 35 -9.17 -9.10 -0.98
C TYR A 35 -7.92 -8.50 -1.62
N SER A 36 -7.07 -9.36 -2.18
CA SER A 36 -5.92 -8.95 -2.98
C SER A 36 -6.14 -9.27 -4.45
N LYS A 37 -5.77 -8.35 -5.33
CA LYS A 37 -5.89 -8.53 -6.78
C LYS A 37 -4.71 -9.32 -7.32
N GLN A 38 -4.96 -10.30 -8.18
CA GLN A 38 -3.89 -10.99 -8.91
C GLN A 38 -3.24 -10.03 -9.93
N PRO A 39 -1.90 -10.04 -10.08
CA PRO A 39 -1.23 -9.23 -11.10
C PRO A 39 -1.78 -9.54 -12.51
N ASN A 40 -2.00 -8.50 -13.30
CA ASN A 40 -2.45 -8.58 -14.70
C ASN A 40 -3.78 -9.32 -14.93
N SER A 41 -4.61 -9.45 -13.88
CA SER A 41 -5.89 -10.16 -13.93
C SER A 41 -6.93 -9.44 -13.09
N ASN A 42 -8.22 -9.65 -13.37
CA ASN A 42 -9.34 -9.11 -12.59
C ASN A 42 -9.83 -10.07 -11.50
N ILE A 43 -9.02 -11.06 -11.14
CA ILE A 43 -9.31 -12.02 -10.08
C ILE A 43 -8.84 -11.48 -8.73
N PHE A 44 -9.67 -11.66 -7.71
CA PHE A 44 -9.42 -11.24 -6.34
C PHE A 44 -9.45 -12.44 -5.39
N PHE A 45 -8.44 -12.57 -4.53
CA PHE A 45 -8.36 -13.63 -3.53
C PHE A 45 -8.63 -13.08 -2.14
N LEU A 46 -9.45 -13.80 -1.37
CA LEU A 46 -9.64 -13.51 0.04
C LEU A 46 -8.31 -13.70 0.77
N VAL A 47 -7.93 -12.71 1.57
CA VAL A 47 -6.68 -12.73 2.33
C VAL A 47 -6.95 -12.44 3.80
N ASP A 48 -6.08 -12.94 4.67
CA ASP A 48 -6.13 -12.58 6.07
C ASP A 48 -5.68 -11.13 6.27
N ARG A 49 -6.47 -10.39 7.05
CA ARG A 49 -6.26 -8.96 7.27
C ARG A 49 -4.94 -8.72 7.99
N LYS A 50 -4.64 -9.51 9.03
CA LYS A 50 -3.47 -9.28 9.89
C LYS A 50 -2.17 -9.46 9.10
N THR A 51 -2.03 -10.60 8.44
CA THR A 51 -0.87 -10.90 7.57
C THR A 51 -0.71 -9.88 6.45
N THR A 52 -1.80 -9.39 5.86
CA THR A 52 -1.74 -8.34 4.83
C THR A 52 -1.24 -7.01 5.39
N THR A 53 -1.76 -6.58 6.55
CA THR A 53 -1.29 -5.38 7.25
C THR A 53 0.18 -5.49 7.65
N ASP A 54 0.59 -6.62 8.22
CA ASP A 54 1.98 -6.87 8.62
C ASP A 54 2.92 -6.81 7.41
N ARG A 55 2.52 -7.38 6.27
CA ARG A 55 3.28 -7.31 5.02
C ARG A 55 3.46 -5.87 4.51
N ILE A 56 2.40 -5.06 4.53
CA ILE A 56 2.46 -3.65 4.09
C ILE A 56 3.40 -2.85 5.00
N ASN A 57 3.34 -3.07 6.31
CA ASN A 57 4.21 -2.40 7.26
C ASN A 57 5.68 -2.80 7.07
N SER A 58 5.97 -4.07 6.79
CA SER A 58 7.32 -4.53 6.45
C SER A 58 7.85 -3.87 5.17
N LEU A 59 7.03 -3.80 4.12
CA LEU A 59 7.41 -3.12 2.87
C LEU A 59 7.65 -1.62 3.06
N LEU A 60 6.84 -0.95 3.89
CA LEU A 60 7.06 0.45 4.24
C LEU A 60 8.39 0.65 4.98
N HIS A 61 8.70 -0.23 5.92
CA HIS A 61 9.95 -0.20 6.66
C HIS A 61 11.17 -0.45 5.77
N GLU A 62 11.10 -1.40 4.84
CA GLU A 62 12.14 -1.64 3.82
C GLU A 62 12.35 -0.41 2.92
N SER A 63 11.26 0.18 2.41
CA SER A 63 11.32 1.38 1.55
C SER A 63 11.83 2.65 2.25
N SER A 64 11.93 2.61 3.58
CA SER A 64 12.47 3.69 4.41
C SER A 64 13.97 3.50 4.69
N LYS A 65 14.48 2.26 4.58
CA LYS A 65 15.89 1.92 4.84
C LYS A 65 16.82 2.22 3.67
N GLU A 66 16.35 2.15 2.44
CA GLU A 66 17.15 2.47 1.24
C GLU A 66 17.63 3.94 1.15
N LYS A 67 17.23 4.80 2.11
CA LYS A 67 17.66 6.20 2.19
C LYS A 67 18.85 6.46 3.12
N THR A 68 19.50 5.43 3.67
CA THR A 68 20.71 5.57 4.51
C THR A 68 21.93 4.99 3.78
#